data_AF-A0AAW0CCR7-F1
#
_entry.id   AF-A0AAW0CCR7-F1
#
_cell.length_a   1.000
_cell.length_b   1.000
_cell.length_c   1.000
_cell.angle_alpha   90.00
_cell.angle_beta   90.00
_cell.angle_gamma   90.00
#
_symmetry.space_group_name_H-M   'P 1'
#
loop_
_entity.id
_entity.type
_entity.pdbx_description
1 polymer ?
#
loop_
_entity_poly.entity_id
_entity_poly.type
_entity_poly.pdbx_seq_one_letter_code
_entity_poly.pdbx_strand_id
1 'polypeptide(L)' 'MHLPRSVFSQKQLDLFLWLLKVNEVDDVPSIKQMQKINLALQKVCGIETIAYDGALGHKYFVNSLAQIIAQVK' A
#
# COMPACT_ATOMS: atom_id res chain seq x y z
N MET A 1 3.44 13.80 -1.13
CA MET A 1 2.43 13.29 -0.18
C MET A 1 2.73 11.82 0.08
N HIS A 2 3.03 11.41 1.33
CA HIS A 2 3.23 10.01 1.66
C HIS A 2 1.89 9.28 1.68
N LEU A 3 1.65 8.42 0.69
CA LEU A 3 0.48 7.55 0.72
C LEU A 3 0.75 6.37 1.68
N PRO A 4 0.00 6.23 2.78
CA PRO A 4 0.14 5.09 3.66
C PRO A 4 -0.13 3.80 2.89
N ARG A 5 0.66 2.76 3.16
CA ARG A 5 0.35 1.42 2.65
C ARG A 5 -0.88 0.89 3.40
N SER A 6 -1.66 0.04 2.73
CA SER A 6 -2.75 -0.66 3.39
C SER A 6 -2.23 -1.37 4.64
N VAL A 7 -2.74 -0.96 5.80
CA VAL A 7 -2.46 -1.59 7.11
C VAL A 7 -3.34 -2.82 7.35
N PHE A 8 -4.35 -3.02 6.51
CA PHE A 8 -5.27 -4.14 6.62
C PHE A 8 -4.72 -5.39 5.94
N SER A 9 -4.82 -6.53 6.64
CA SER A 9 -4.69 -7.85 6.04
C SER A 9 -5.79 -8.10 5.01
N GLN A 10 -5.60 -9.09 4.14
CA GLN A 10 -6.62 -9.47 3.16
C GLN A 10 -7.95 -9.86 3.81
N LYS A 11 -7.92 -10.54 4.96
CA LYS A 11 -9.14 -10.93 5.69
C LYS A 11 -9.90 -9.73 6.26
N GLN A 12 -9.17 -8.73 6.78
CA GLN A 12 -9.79 -7.49 7.25
C GLN A 12 -10.40 -6.71 6.09
N LEU A 13 -9.69 -6.62 4.96
CA LEU A 13 -10.21 -5.96 3.76
C LEU A 13 -11.45 -6.68 3.20
N ASP A 14 -11.46 -8.01 3.19
CA ASP A 14 -12.63 -8.81 2.79
C ASP A 14 -13.86 -8.50 3.66
N LEU A 15 -13.68 -8.46 4.98
CA LEU A 15 -14.74 -8.08 5.92
C LEU A 15 -15.29 -6.68 5.63
N PHE A 16 -14.42 -5.69 5.39
CA PHE A 16 -14.86 -4.33 5.06
C PHE A 16 -15.64 -4.26 3.75
N LEU A 17 -15.16 -4.95 2.70
CA LEU A 17 -15.85 -4.99 1.42
C LEU A 17 -17.19 -5.74 1.53
N TRP A 18 -17.27 -6.78 2.35
CA TRP A 18 -18.52 -7.46 2.66
C TRP A 18 -19.50 -6.54 3.37
N LEU A 19 -19.04 -5.76 4.37
CA LEU A 19 -19.87 -4.77 5.06
C LEU A 19 -20.47 -3.74 4.09
N LEU A 20 -19.66 -3.22 3.15
CA LEU A 20 -20.16 -2.29 2.14
C LEU A 20 -21.24 -2.92 1.25
N LYS A 21 -21.05 -4.18 0.83
CA LYS A 21 -22.05 -4.90 0.02
C LYS A 21 -23.37 -5.11 0.76
N VAL A 22 -23.33 -5.47 2.04
CA VAL A 22 -24.53 -5.70 2.86
C VAL A 22 -25.29 -4.40 3.12
N ASN A 23 -24.61 -3.25 3.11
CA ASN A 23 -25.22 -1.93 3.21
C ASN A 23 -25.62 -1.35 1.84
N GLU A 24 -25.73 -2.19 0.81
CA GLU A 24 -26.20 -1.80 -0.54
C GLU A 24 -25.40 -0.65 -1.17
N VAL A 25 -24.11 -0.54 -0.82
CA VAL A 25 -23.22 0.43 -1.47
C VAL A 25 -22.93 -0.05 -2.89
N ASP A 26 -23.17 0.82 -3.87
CA ASP A 26 -22.86 0.56 -5.27
C ASP A 26 -21.33 0.56 -5.53
N ASP A 27 -20.92 -0.06 -6.63
CA ASP A 27 -19.54 -0.02 -7.15
C ASP A 27 -18.43 -0.49 -6.17
N VAL A 28 -18.75 -1.42 -5.26
CA VAL A 28 -17.77 -1.97 -4.31
C VAL A 28 -16.69 -2.79 -5.03
N PRO A 29 -15.40 -2.40 -4.94
CA PRO A 29 -14.33 -3.12 -5.61
C PRO A 29 -14.08 -4.50 -5.00
N SER A 30 -13.55 -5.44 -5.79
CA SER A 30 -12.99 -6.68 -5.26
C SER A 30 -11.66 -6.44 -4.52
N ILE A 31 -11.26 -7.37 -3.66
CA ILE A 31 -9.94 -7.36 -2.99
C ILE A 31 -8.80 -7.19 -4.02
N LYS A 32 -8.88 -7.91 -5.14
CA LYS A 32 -7.88 -7.84 -6.21
C LYS A 32 -7.82 -6.45 -6.85
N GLN A 33 -8.97 -5.82 -7.08
CA GLN A 33 -9.03 -4.43 -7.57
C GLN A 33 -8.43 -3.46 -6.54
N MET A 34 -8.77 -3.60 -5.26
CA MET A 34 -8.19 -2.77 -4.19
C MET A 34 -6.66 -2.90 -4.12
N GLN A 35 -6.13 -4.11 -4.22
CA GLN A 35 -4.68 -4.34 -4.25
C GLN A 35 -4.03 -3.70 -5.48
N LYS A 36 -4.64 -3.83 -6.66
CA LYS A 36 -4.14 -3.23 -7.89
C LYS A 36 -4.14 -1.71 -7.82
N ILE A 37 -5.20 -1.11 -7.28
CA ILE A 37 -5.29 0.33 -7.05
C ILE A 37 -4.21 0.79 -6.08
N ASN A 38 -4.04 0.09 -4.95
CA ASN A 38 -2.98 0.42 -3.99
C ASN A 38 -1.58 0.34 -4.63
N LEU A 39 -1.29 -0.70 -5.41
CA LEU A 39 -0.01 -0.80 -6.13
C LEU A 39 0.20 0.34 -7.14
N ALA A 40 -0.84 0.69 -7.91
CA ALA A 40 -0.77 1.80 -8.86
C ALA A 40 -0.54 3.14 -8.16
N LEU A 41 -1.28 3.40 -7.07
CA LEU A 41 -1.13 4.62 -6.27
C LEU A 41 0.24 4.69 -5.60
N GLN A 42 0.75 3.58 -5.08
CA GLN A 42 2.11 3.51 -4.50
C GLN A 42 3.20 3.73 -5.56
N LYS A 43 2.98 3.33 -6.81
CA LYS A 43 3.93 3.60 -7.91
C LYS A 43 3.98 5.07 -8.29
N VAL A 44 2.85 5.78 -8.24
CA VAL A 44 2.74 7.19 -8.67
C VAL A 44 3.05 8.15 -7.53
N CYS A 45 2.55 7.86 -6.32
CA CYS A 45 2.57 8.77 -5.18
C CYS A 45 3.36 8.21 -3.98
N GLY A 46 3.71 6.93 -4.00
CA GLY A 46 4.42 6.29 -2.89
C GLY A 46 5.89 6.68 -2.84
N ILE A 47 6.52 6.34 -1.72
CA ILE A 47 7.97 6.40 -1.59
C ILE A 47 8.52 5.02 -1.97
N GLU A 48 9.53 5.02 -2.82
CA GLU A 48 10.26 3.84 -3.25
C GLU A 48 10.87 3.13 -2.04
N THR A 49 10.65 1.83 -1.97
CA THR A 49 11.32 0.95 -1.01
C THR A 49 12.48 0.26 -1.70
N ILE A 50 13.68 0.50 -1.21
CA ILE A 50 14.93 -0.03 -1.72
C ILE A 50 15.30 -1.25 -0.89
N ALA A 51 15.59 -2.36 -1.57
CA ALA A 51 16.04 -3.60 -0.95
C ALA A 51 17.57 -3.62 -0.86
N TYR A 52 18.09 -4.09 0.27
CA TYR A 52 19.51 -4.26 0.51
C TYR A 52 19.78 -5.64 1.10
N ASP A 53 20.95 -6.19 0.79
CA ASP A 53 21.47 -7.37 1.46
C ASP A 53 22.34 -6.94 2.64
N GLY A 54 21.99 -7.41 3.84
CA GLY A 54 22.75 -7.18 5.06
C GLY A 54 24.06 -7.96 5.05
N ALA A 55 25.03 -7.51 5.84
CA ALA A 55 26.34 -8.17 5.95
C ALA A 55 26.26 -9.65 6.38
N LEU A 56 25.16 -10.05 7.03
CA LEU A 56 24.87 -11.42 7.45
C LEU A 56 23.90 -12.16 6.50
N GLY A 57 23.70 -11.67 5.28
CA GLY A 57 22.86 -12.32 4.25
C GLY A 57 21.35 -12.14 4.42
N HIS A 58 20.88 -11.37 5.41
CA HIS A 58 19.46 -11.05 5.56
C HIS A 58 19.07 -9.89 4.64
N LYS A 59 17.92 -10.00 3.97
CA LYS A 59 17.37 -8.87 3.22
C LYS A 59 16.70 -7.88 4.16
N TYR A 60 17.02 -6.61 3.99
CA TYR A 60 16.33 -5.51 4.67
C TYR A 60 15.87 -4.47 3.64
N PHE A 61 14.91 -3.64 4.05
CA PHE A 61 14.25 -2.71 3.17
C PHE A 61 14.23 -1.33 3.83
N VAL A 62 14.56 -0.29 3.06
CA VAL A 62 14.51 1.10 3.52
C VAL A 62 13.75 1.93 2.52
N ASN A 63 13.14 3.02 2.98
CA ASN A 63 12.46 3.97 2.11
C ASN A 63 13.46 4.99 1.56
N SER A 64 13.29 5.43 0.31
CA SER A 64 14.14 6.44 -0.33
C SER A 64 14.11 7.76 0.46
N LEU A 65 15.23 8.10 1.10
CA LEU A 65 15.37 9.32 1.90
C LEU A 65 15.20 10.58 1.05
N ALA A 66 15.72 10.59 -0.17
CA ALA A 66 15.58 11.71 -1.08
C ALA A 66 14.11 11.98 -1.41
N GLN A 67 13.33 10.92 -1.67
CA GLN A 67 11.89 11.06 -1.92
C GLN A 67 11.11 11.47 -0.68
N ILE A 68 11.51 11.05 0.53
CA ILE A 68 10.94 11.53 1.79
C ILE A 68 11.14 13.04 1.94
N ILE A 69 12.38 13.52 1.76
CA ILE A 69 12.72 14.95 1.90
C ILE A 69 11.97 15.79 0.86
N ALA A 70 11.85 15.30 -0.37
CA ALA A 70 11.15 15.99 -1.45
C ALA A 70 9.64 16.22 -1.18
N GLN A 71 9.05 15.59 -0.15
CA GLN A 71 7.65 15.80 0.22
C GLN A 71 7.40 17.10 0.97
N VAL A 72 8.43 17.73 1.57
CA VAL A 72 8.31 18.92 2.43
C VAL A 72 8.34 20.20 1.59
N LYS A 73 7.59 20.23 0.48
CA LYS A 73 7.48 21.41 -0.39
C LYS A 73 6.07 21.97 -0.39
#